data_AF-A0A420YI28-F1
#
_entry.id   AF-A0A420YI28-F1
#
_cell.length_a   1.000
_cell.length_b   1.000
_cell.length_c   1.000
_cell.angle_alpha   90.00
_cell.angle_beta   90.00
_cell.angle_gamma   90.00
#
_symmetry.space_group_name_H-M   'P 1'
#
loop_
_entity.id
_entity.type
_entity.pdbx_description
1 polymer ?
#
loop_
_entity_poly.entity_id
_entity_poly.type
_entity_poly.pdbx_seq_one_letter_code
_entity_poly.pdbx_strand_id
1 'polypeptide(L)'
;MLSSRAAACGNDPAWQPTYGAYTGADTDNQLRSYYSGWQADIHGPFTNKLAKSFGDGPTGYMCGIGLQGSCGTQIGCDPYASTGDPPWTYLSLISVANLDTTFNDMYTGITNGQLRYISRISNMSQEFFPTAKEFDPKDVLKWIQFAMAILPLFGVGLATLAPVLSAMSNIGRGGIDVANNFMKAPIDPTPLNIAAMQTFAGDVSKKAQDAVVDWANTTFWGYEDHMNHTILDYLSGGGWVDVTAIPSATVFEDFYFRQMVASTVNSQWRKSKIFTIFQKTDDPDASKCPDETIYYNVEDGGVYCTYLYKETGTLRGHLDRPYGLDVLMNASYGINGTAITKSTARAWRVSGFNFTTDDAWQQLSDSLASDSPTSPFLEGPAWTGTFTLPVCDVGTENWTTAYGDTSSGRFGKMPCCCGPDCKDTAAFVKAANMQGFQTLLRACKAQYADYESVDYGFEWKTSIPLKWAMWGIPKRIGFVLSTAASFGLAVPVWLYKGPDS
;
A
#
# COMPACT_ATOMS: atom_id res chain seq x y z
N MET A 1 20.53 20.30 10.65
CA MET A 1 21.62 19.59 11.35
C MET A 1 21.08 19.22 12.71
N LEU A 2 20.77 17.94 12.94
CA LEU A 2 20.07 17.46 14.14
C LEU A 2 21.01 16.51 14.91
N SER A 3 21.44 16.91 16.11
CA SER A 3 22.07 16.03 17.11
C SER A 3 20.95 15.32 17.89
N SER A 4 20.91 14.01 18.06
CA SER A 4 21.98 13.02 18.17
C SER A 4 21.68 11.75 17.36
N ARG A 5 22.67 11.23 16.65
CA ARG A 5 22.74 9.82 16.26
C ARG A 5 24.01 9.25 16.88
N ALA A 6 23.86 8.58 18.03
CA ALA A 6 24.84 7.75 18.73
C ALA A 6 26.30 8.29 18.78
N ALA A 7 26.67 8.99 19.85
CA ALA A 7 28.09 9.17 20.16
C ALA A 7 28.59 7.93 20.92
N ALA A 8 29.47 7.14 20.30
CA ALA A 8 30.18 6.06 20.96
C ALA A 8 31.04 6.58 22.13
N CYS A 9 31.05 5.87 23.25
CA CYS A 9 31.87 6.21 24.41
C CYS A 9 33.25 5.56 24.33
N GLY A 10 34.21 6.25 23.74
CA GLY A 10 35.54 5.72 23.52
C GLY A 10 35.49 4.31 22.89
N ASN A 11 36.34 3.41 23.38
CA ASN A 11 36.44 2.03 22.86
C ASN A 11 35.81 0.99 23.80
N ASP A 12 35.15 1.38 24.90
CA ASP A 12 34.53 0.41 25.82
C ASP A 12 33.25 -0.17 25.18
N PRO A 13 33.18 -1.49 24.93
CA PRO A 13 32.01 -2.13 24.34
C PRO A 13 30.73 -1.96 25.16
N ALA A 14 30.83 -1.82 26.50
CA ALA A 14 29.67 -1.72 27.38
C ALA A 14 28.88 -0.42 27.21
N TRP A 15 29.52 0.62 26.65
CA TRP A 15 28.92 1.93 26.42
C TRP A 15 28.59 2.19 24.94
N GLN A 16 28.80 1.20 24.07
CA GLN A 16 28.45 1.34 22.66
C GLN A 16 26.93 1.20 22.50
N PRO A 17 26.25 2.09 21.76
CA PRO A 17 24.80 2.02 21.53
C PRO A 17 24.47 0.87 20.57
N THR A 18 24.55 -0.35 21.10
CA THR A 18 24.39 -1.61 20.38
C THR A 18 23.49 -2.54 21.18
N TYR A 19 22.81 -3.47 20.49
CA TYR A 19 21.99 -4.49 21.13
C TYR A 19 22.75 -5.31 22.19
N GLY A 20 24.01 -5.66 21.88
CA GLY A 20 24.86 -6.43 22.80
C GLY A 20 25.17 -5.68 24.10
N ALA A 21 25.44 -4.38 24.03
CA ALA A 21 25.66 -3.56 25.22
C ALA A 21 24.35 -3.38 26.02
N TYR A 22 23.23 -3.10 25.34
CA TYR A 22 21.92 -2.90 25.96
C TYR A 22 21.49 -4.12 26.78
N THR A 23 21.59 -5.31 26.17
CA THR A 23 21.25 -6.59 26.81
C THR A 23 22.27 -6.98 27.87
N GLY A 24 23.58 -6.77 27.62
CA GLY A 24 24.64 -7.04 28.60
C GLY A 24 24.56 -6.19 29.86
N ALA A 25 23.99 -4.98 29.76
CA ALA A 25 23.77 -4.09 30.90
C ALA A 25 22.45 -4.37 31.66
N ASP A 26 21.70 -5.42 31.28
CA ASP A 26 20.41 -5.78 31.88
C ASP A 26 19.37 -4.64 31.84
N THR A 27 19.44 -3.80 30.81
CA THR A 27 18.73 -2.51 30.74
C THR A 27 17.21 -2.67 30.87
N ASP A 28 16.62 -3.73 30.33
CA ASP A 28 15.18 -3.98 30.42
C ASP A 28 14.70 -4.20 31.86
N ASN A 29 15.44 -4.99 32.65
CA ASN A 29 15.06 -5.24 34.04
C ASN A 29 15.27 -4.00 34.91
N GLN A 30 16.32 -3.22 34.65
CA GLN A 30 16.58 -1.95 35.32
C GLN A 30 15.47 -0.93 35.02
N LEU A 31 15.10 -0.77 33.75
CA LEU A 31 14.01 0.12 33.35
C LEU A 31 12.67 -0.32 33.94
N ARG A 32 12.37 -1.62 33.95
CA ARG A 32 11.14 -2.14 34.57
C ARG A 32 11.10 -1.83 36.07
N SER A 33 12.20 -2.05 36.79
CA SER A 33 12.29 -1.73 38.21
C SER A 33 12.10 -0.24 38.47
N TYR A 34 12.73 0.62 37.66
CA TYR A 34 12.58 2.06 37.76
C TYR A 34 11.15 2.52 37.47
N TYR A 35 10.54 2.00 36.40
CA TYR A 35 9.18 2.31 35.99
C TYR A 35 8.14 1.92 37.04
N SER A 36 8.26 0.75 37.68
CA SER A 36 7.39 0.37 38.80
C SER A 36 7.50 1.34 39.98
N GLY A 37 8.71 1.85 40.25
CA GLY A 37 8.93 2.90 41.26
C GLY A 37 8.25 4.22 40.89
N TRP A 38 8.34 4.64 39.63
CA TRP A 38 7.68 5.84 39.11
C TRP A 38 6.14 5.71 39.13
N GLN A 39 5.58 4.56 38.77
CA GLN A 39 4.13 4.31 38.77
C GLN A 39 3.51 4.44 40.17
N ALA A 40 4.27 4.13 41.22
CA ALA A 40 3.82 4.26 42.60
C ALA A 40 3.65 5.72 43.04
N ASP A 41 4.31 6.67 42.38
CA ASP A 41 4.27 8.10 42.71
C ASP A 41 4.49 9.00 41.47
N ILE A 42 3.44 9.14 40.67
CA ILE A 42 3.50 9.85 39.38
C ILE A 42 3.57 11.36 39.60
N HIS A 43 4.75 11.93 39.36
CA HIS A 43 5.03 13.36 39.52
C HIS A 43 5.61 14.02 38.25
N GLY A 44 5.00 13.75 37.10
CA GLY A 44 5.39 14.30 35.79
C GLY A 44 5.80 13.22 34.79
N PRO A 45 6.19 13.61 33.56
CA PRO A 45 6.50 12.66 32.48
C PRO A 45 7.60 11.68 32.89
N PHE A 46 7.40 10.39 32.59
CA PHE A 46 8.37 9.33 32.89
C PHE A 46 9.77 9.65 32.37
N THR A 47 9.88 10.04 31.10
CA THR A 47 11.17 10.34 30.45
C THR A 47 11.94 11.48 31.15
N ASN A 48 11.24 12.52 31.58
CA ASN A 48 11.82 13.63 32.34
C ASN A 48 12.35 13.17 33.71
N LYS A 49 11.62 12.27 34.38
CA LYS A 49 12.03 11.71 35.67
C LYS A 49 13.22 10.78 35.53
N LEU A 50 13.18 9.89 34.53
CA LEU A 50 14.28 8.98 34.20
C LEU A 50 15.58 9.75 33.92
N ALA A 51 15.50 10.81 33.12
CA ALA A 51 16.67 11.65 32.84
C ALA A 51 17.23 12.34 34.10
N LYS A 52 16.36 12.75 35.04
CA LYS A 52 16.76 13.41 36.30
C LYS A 52 17.31 12.46 37.36
N SER A 53 17.08 11.15 37.26
CA SER A 53 17.55 10.20 38.27
C SER A 53 19.03 9.86 38.15
N PHE A 54 19.74 10.35 37.13
CA PHE A 54 21.14 10.02 36.88
C PHE A 54 22.00 11.31 36.86
N GLY A 55 22.93 11.41 37.82
CA GLY A 55 23.95 12.48 37.90
C GLY A 55 23.44 13.92 37.81
N ASP A 56 24.27 14.82 37.23
CA ASP A 56 23.90 16.17 36.78
C ASP A 56 23.05 16.12 35.50
N GLY A 57 22.11 15.17 35.44
CA GLY A 57 21.39 14.75 34.24
C GLY A 57 20.80 15.91 33.41
N PRO A 58 20.52 15.66 32.12
CA PRO A 58 20.17 16.71 31.16
C PRO A 58 19.04 17.64 31.68
N THR A 59 19.39 18.92 31.93
CA THR A 59 18.43 19.90 32.43
C THR A 59 17.44 20.28 31.34
N GLY A 60 16.15 20.08 31.60
CA GLY A 60 15.08 20.36 30.64
C GLY A 60 14.78 19.21 29.68
N TYR A 61 15.22 17.98 30.00
CA TYR A 61 14.95 16.79 29.20
C TYR A 61 13.44 16.55 29.02
N MET A 62 12.95 16.76 27.81
CA MET A 62 11.56 16.53 27.42
C MET A 62 11.51 15.96 26.01
N CYS A 63 10.76 14.88 25.86
CA CYS A 63 10.54 14.19 24.59
C CYS A 63 9.08 14.35 24.16
N GLY A 64 8.85 14.39 22.86
CA GLY A 64 7.59 14.68 22.22
C GLY A 64 7.78 15.37 20.86
N ILE A 65 6.68 15.51 20.13
CA ILE A 65 6.70 16.16 18.82
C ILE A 65 7.11 17.64 18.96
N GLY A 66 8.13 18.05 18.21
CA GLY A 66 8.73 19.38 18.26
C GLY A 66 9.72 19.60 19.42
N LEU A 67 9.99 18.57 20.24
CA LEU A 67 10.86 18.63 21.42
C LEU A 67 12.21 17.92 21.23
N GLN A 68 12.59 17.59 19.99
CA GLN A 68 13.87 16.93 19.67
C GLN A 68 15.08 17.68 20.25
N GLY A 69 15.02 19.02 20.27
CA GLY A 69 16.05 19.88 20.83
C GLY A 69 16.26 19.69 22.34
N SER A 70 15.25 19.27 23.09
CA SER A 70 15.35 18.96 24.52
C SER A 70 15.58 17.48 24.81
N CYS A 71 15.15 16.57 23.93
CA CYS A 71 15.32 15.12 24.12
C CYS A 71 16.67 14.59 23.62
N GLY A 72 17.20 15.07 22.49
CA GLY A 72 18.39 14.47 21.84
C GLY A 72 19.72 15.21 22.04
N THR A 73 19.70 16.53 22.22
CA THR A 73 20.95 17.34 22.21
C THR A 73 21.82 17.17 23.46
N GLN A 74 21.31 16.52 24.50
CA GLN A 74 21.93 16.49 25.82
C GLN A 74 22.41 15.09 26.26
N ILE A 75 22.26 14.06 25.41
CA ILE A 75 22.68 12.69 25.74
C ILE A 75 24.03 12.38 25.10
N GLY A 76 25.09 12.80 25.79
CA GLY A 76 26.43 12.25 25.62
C GLY A 76 26.66 11.17 26.65
N CYS A 77 27.46 10.15 26.33
CA CYS A 77 27.80 9.08 27.26
C CYS A 77 28.93 9.48 28.24
N ASP A 78 29.80 10.43 27.85
CA ASP A 78 30.95 10.89 28.66
C ASP A 78 30.56 11.38 30.07
N PRO A 79 29.48 12.16 30.27
CA PRO A 79 29.02 12.54 31.59
C PRO A 79 28.76 11.32 32.49
N TYR A 80 28.02 10.31 31.98
CA TYR A 80 27.67 9.09 32.72
C TYR A 80 28.88 8.21 33.02
N ALA A 81 29.79 8.05 32.04
CA ALA A 81 31.02 7.29 32.23
C ALA A 81 31.94 7.98 33.26
N SER A 82 32.01 9.31 33.26
CA SER A 82 32.85 10.09 34.17
C SER A 82 32.34 10.13 35.61
N THR A 83 31.03 10.02 35.82
CA THR A 83 30.37 9.97 37.14
C THR A 83 30.34 8.55 37.73
N GLY A 84 30.72 7.53 36.95
CA GLY A 84 30.67 6.13 37.37
C GLY A 84 29.24 5.56 37.38
N ASP A 85 28.32 6.17 36.62
CA ASP A 85 26.96 5.65 36.45
C ASP A 85 26.99 4.31 35.70
N PRO A 86 26.02 3.41 35.94
CA PRO A 86 25.98 2.14 35.22
C PRO A 86 25.54 2.33 33.76
N PRO A 87 26.08 1.55 32.79
CA PRO A 87 25.82 1.75 31.36
C PRO A 87 24.35 1.77 30.93
N TRP A 88 23.47 1.05 31.64
CA TRP A 88 22.04 0.99 31.32
C TRP A 88 21.35 2.36 31.37
N THR A 89 21.89 3.30 32.14
CA THR A 89 21.36 4.67 32.27
C THR A 89 21.51 5.45 30.98
N TYR A 90 22.70 5.44 30.38
CA TYR A 90 22.96 6.00 29.07
C TYR A 90 22.20 5.24 27.97
N LEU A 91 22.25 3.91 27.97
CA LEU A 91 21.64 3.06 26.94
C LEU A 91 20.11 3.18 26.91
N SER A 92 19.47 3.39 28.05
CA SER A 92 18.04 3.67 28.12
C SER A 92 17.70 5.07 27.57
N LEU A 93 18.44 6.12 27.98
CA LEU A 93 18.18 7.49 27.54
C LEU A 93 18.44 7.69 26.04
N ILE A 94 19.50 7.09 25.49
CA ILE A 94 19.73 7.15 24.04
C ILE A 94 18.62 6.43 23.27
N SER A 95 18.10 5.31 23.81
CA SER A 95 16.96 4.61 23.21
C SER A 95 15.68 5.46 23.24
N VAL A 96 15.43 6.20 24.33
CA VAL A 96 14.32 7.17 24.42
C VAL A 96 14.49 8.30 23.40
N ALA A 97 15.68 8.88 23.26
CA ALA A 97 15.93 9.94 22.28
C ALA A 97 15.84 9.48 20.82
N ASN A 98 16.24 8.24 20.55
CA ASN A 98 16.09 7.62 19.24
C ASN A 98 14.63 7.35 18.91
N LEU A 99 13.84 6.89 19.89
CA LEU A 99 12.39 6.77 19.77
C LEU A 99 11.74 8.15 19.51
N ASP A 100 12.13 9.20 20.23
CA ASP A 100 11.66 10.58 20.01
C ASP A 100 12.00 11.10 18.62
N THR A 101 13.23 10.85 18.18
CA THR A 101 13.68 11.19 16.83
C THR A 101 12.80 10.51 15.79
N THR A 102 12.46 9.23 16.00
CA THR A 102 11.58 8.49 15.08
C THR A 102 10.18 9.09 15.03
N PHE A 103 9.56 9.38 16.17
CA PHE A 103 8.25 10.03 16.22
C PHE A 103 8.22 11.36 15.44
N ASN A 104 9.27 12.16 15.58
CA ASN A 104 9.39 13.43 14.88
C ASN A 104 9.73 13.27 13.39
N ASP A 105 10.59 12.32 13.02
CA ASP A 105 10.92 12.00 11.63
C ASP A 105 9.67 11.49 10.89
N MET A 106 8.84 10.71 11.58
CA MET A 106 7.55 10.22 11.11
C MET A 106 6.53 11.34 10.94
N TYR A 107 6.37 12.21 11.94
CA TYR A 107 5.51 13.40 11.85
C TYR A 107 5.91 14.29 10.66
N THR A 108 7.21 14.53 10.50
CA THR A 108 7.78 15.32 9.40
C THR A 108 7.59 14.62 8.06
N GLY A 109 7.84 13.32 8.00
CA GLY A 109 7.69 12.49 6.80
C GLY A 109 6.24 12.48 6.30
N ILE A 110 5.26 12.29 7.17
CA ILE A 110 3.82 12.38 6.83
C ILE A 110 3.51 13.76 6.26
N THR A 111 4.00 14.82 6.91
CA THR A 111 3.78 16.21 6.47
C THR A 111 4.32 16.45 5.07
N ASN A 112 5.58 16.10 4.83
CA ASN A 112 6.22 16.31 3.53
C ASN A 112 5.61 15.41 2.45
N GLY A 113 5.32 14.14 2.79
CA GLY A 113 4.72 13.18 1.88
C GLY A 113 3.33 13.60 1.43
N GLN A 114 2.52 14.13 2.36
CA GLN A 114 1.23 14.76 2.06
C GLN A 114 1.39 15.94 1.11
N LEU A 115 2.28 16.89 1.41
CA LEU A 115 2.49 18.08 0.55
C LEU A 115 2.90 17.67 -0.86
N ARG A 116 3.81 16.69 -0.95
CA ARG A 116 4.23 16.10 -2.23
C ARG A 116 3.07 15.46 -2.97
N TYR A 117 2.22 14.69 -2.29
CA TYR A 117 1.03 14.09 -2.88
C TYR A 117 0.03 15.15 -3.39
N ILE A 118 -0.32 16.13 -2.56
CA ILE A 118 -1.25 17.23 -2.91
C ILE A 118 -0.74 18.02 -4.12
N SER A 119 0.58 18.24 -4.23
CA SER A 119 1.18 18.92 -5.38
C SER A 119 1.02 18.16 -6.71
N ARG A 120 0.78 16.84 -6.66
CA ARG A 120 0.73 15.97 -7.84
C ARG A 120 -0.67 15.54 -8.23
N ILE A 121 -1.63 15.59 -7.32
CA ILE A 121 -2.99 15.07 -7.52
C ILE A 121 -3.72 15.61 -8.77
N SER A 122 -3.49 16.87 -9.14
CA SER A 122 -4.04 17.46 -10.36
C SER A 122 -3.48 16.77 -11.61
N ASN A 123 -2.16 16.54 -11.63
CA ASN A 123 -1.50 15.83 -12.73
C ASN A 123 -1.92 14.36 -12.78
N MET A 124 -2.01 13.69 -11.62
CA MET A 124 -2.49 12.30 -11.51
C MET A 124 -3.84 12.12 -12.20
N SER A 125 -4.73 13.12 -12.10
CA SER A 125 -6.04 13.05 -12.77
C SER A 125 -5.98 13.01 -14.28
N GLN A 126 -4.99 13.65 -14.87
CA GLN A 126 -4.77 13.68 -16.31
C GLN A 126 -3.97 12.44 -16.77
N GLU A 127 -3.03 12.00 -15.93
CA GLU A 127 -2.09 10.92 -16.23
C GLU A 127 -2.72 9.53 -16.10
N PHE A 128 -3.59 9.32 -15.12
CA PHE A 128 -4.06 7.97 -14.74
C PHE A 128 -5.57 7.73 -14.90
N PHE A 129 -6.39 8.80 -14.96
CA PHE A 129 -7.85 8.68 -14.79
C PHE A 129 -8.65 9.18 -16.01
N PRO A 130 -8.55 8.49 -17.17
CA PRO A 130 -9.20 8.97 -18.40
C PRO A 130 -10.73 8.94 -18.35
N THR A 131 -11.34 8.11 -17.48
CA THR A 131 -12.79 7.86 -17.46
C THR A 131 -13.48 8.13 -16.14
N ALA A 132 -12.77 8.05 -15.01
CA ALA A 132 -13.36 8.18 -13.68
C ALA A 132 -12.79 9.40 -12.97
N LYS A 133 -13.66 10.37 -12.65
CA LYS A 133 -13.29 11.61 -11.94
C LYS A 133 -13.59 11.57 -10.45
N GLU A 134 -14.08 10.41 -9.99
CA GLU A 134 -14.63 10.21 -8.66
C GLU A 134 -13.89 9.10 -7.93
N PHE A 135 -13.46 9.38 -6.71
CA PHE A 135 -12.65 8.50 -5.87
C PHE A 135 -13.46 8.01 -4.67
N ASP A 136 -13.22 6.76 -4.26
CA ASP A 136 -13.78 6.27 -3.00
C ASP A 136 -12.84 6.67 -1.84
N PRO A 137 -13.25 7.55 -0.91
CA PRO A 137 -12.41 7.92 0.22
C PRO A 137 -11.99 6.72 1.09
N LYS A 138 -12.79 5.66 1.15
CA LYS A 138 -12.49 4.46 1.96
C LYS A 138 -11.28 3.70 1.43
N ASP A 139 -11.11 3.66 0.10
CA ASP A 139 -9.99 2.97 -0.53
C ASP A 139 -8.65 3.65 -0.27
N VAL A 140 -8.63 4.97 -0.15
CA VAL A 140 -7.42 5.74 0.17
C VAL A 140 -7.15 5.69 1.67
N LEU A 141 -8.19 5.87 2.49
CA LEU A 141 -8.06 5.90 3.94
C LEU A 141 -7.55 4.60 4.54
N LYS A 142 -8.03 3.44 4.05
CA LYS A 142 -7.63 2.14 4.60
C LYS A 142 -6.12 1.93 4.56
N TRP A 143 -5.46 2.46 3.53
CA TRP A 143 -4.01 2.36 3.37
C TRP A 143 -3.25 3.37 4.20
N ILE A 144 -3.83 4.54 4.46
CA ILE A 144 -3.26 5.51 5.42
C ILE A 144 -3.37 4.96 6.84
N GLN A 145 -4.53 4.38 7.19
CA GLN A 145 -4.74 3.65 8.43
C GLN A 145 -3.71 2.53 8.59
N PHE A 146 -3.53 1.73 7.55
CA PHE A 146 -2.54 0.66 7.53
C PHE A 146 -1.11 1.19 7.68
N ALA A 147 -0.73 2.20 6.90
CA ALA A 147 0.58 2.86 6.97
C ALA A 147 0.88 3.44 8.35
N MET A 148 -0.14 3.96 9.05
CA MET A 148 -0.01 4.49 10.41
C MET A 148 0.12 3.40 11.46
N ALA A 149 -0.63 2.33 11.30
CA ALA A 149 -0.69 1.24 12.26
C ALA A 149 0.56 0.32 12.22
N ILE A 150 1.35 0.37 11.15
CA ILE A 150 2.65 -0.32 11.07
C ILE A 150 3.83 0.49 11.62
N LEU A 151 3.63 1.77 11.97
CA LEU A 151 4.66 2.68 12.47
C LEU A 151 5.38 2.21 13.75
N PRO A 152 4.73 1.51 14.70
CA PRO A 152 5.41 0.92 15.85
C PRO A 152 6.50 -0.12 15.50
N LEU A 153 6.46 -0.69 14.30
CA LEU A 153 7.30 -1.82 13.89
C LEU A 153 8.69 -1.40 13.35
N PHE A 154 8.97 -0.10 13.30
CA PHE A 154 10.14 0.47 12.61
C PHE A 154 11.45 0.41 13.40
N GLY A 155 11.39 0.33 14.73
CA GLY A 155 12.57 0.34 15.58
C GLY A 155 13.17 -1.01 15.87
N VAL A 156 12.70 -2.07 15.23
CA VAL A 156 13.18 -3.43 15.52
C VAL A 156 13.89 -3.93 14.26
N GLY A 157 15.21 -3.74 14.21
CA GLY A 157 16.03 -4.26 13.12
C GLY A 157 15.78 -5.75 12.88
N LEU A 158 15.21 -6.08 11.73
CA LEU A 158 14.63 -7.37 11.35
C LEU A 158 15.63 -8.50 11.07
N ALA A 159 16.77 -8.56 11.79
CA ALA A 159 17.78 -9.60 11.53
C ALA A 159 18.06 -10.56 12.71
N THR A 160 17.75 -10.22 13.97
CA THR A 160 18.28 -11.02 15.11
C THR A 160 17.34 -11.27 16.30
N LEU A 161 16.03 -11.04 16.21
CA LEU A 161 15.19 -10.94 17.42
C LEU A 161 13.94 -11.84 17.43
N ALA A 162 14.12 -13.16 17.52
CA ALA A 162 13.02 -14.11 17.74
C ALA A 162 12.14 -13.86 19.00
N PRO A 163 12.67 -13.39 20.15
CA PRO A 163 11.85 -13.11 21.34
C PRO A 163 11.04 -11.80 21.27
N VAL A 164 11.44 -10.85 20.43
CA VAL A 164 10.74 -9.54 20.30
C VAL A 164 9.49 -9.69 19.41
N LEU A 165 9.47 -10.67 18.52
CA LEU A 165 8.36 -10.93 17.58
C LEU A 165 7.02 -11.24 18.27
N SER A 166 6.99 -11.90 19.43
CA SER A 166 5.74 -12.17 20.16
C SER A 166 5.13 -10.95 20.84
N ALA A 167 5.95 -9.95 21.21
CA ALA A 167 5.44 -8.64 21.63
C ALA A 167 4.93 -7.84 20.42
N MET A 168 5.61 -7.97 19.27
CA MET A 168 5.29 -7.24 18.04
C MET A 168 3.96 -7.63 17.39
N SER A 169 3.51 -8.88 17.51
CA SER A 169 2.17 -9.26 17.01
C SER A 169 1.04 -8.54 17.77
N ASN A 170 1.25 -8.24 19.05
CA ASN A 170 0.29 -7.48 19.86
C ASN A 170 0.35 -5.98 19.54
N ILE A 171 1.57 -5.44 19.34
CA ILE A 171 1.79 -4.05 18.90
C ILE A 171 1.14 -3.81 17.53
N GLY A 172 1.33 -4.72 16.56
CA GLY A 172 0.76 -4.59 15.21
C GLY A 172 -0.78 -4.62 15.19
N ARG A 173 -1.42 -5.37 16.10
CA ARG A 173 -2.89 -5.37 16.25
C ARG A 173 -3.41 -4.11 16.92
N GLY A 174 -2.71 -3.60 17.94
CA GLY A 174 -3.09 -2.33 18.56
C GLY A 174 -2.97 -1.14 17.60
N GLY A 175 -2.06 -1.20 16.62
CA GLY A 175 -1.92 -0.15 15.61
C GLY A 175 -3.22 0.07 14.85
N ILE A 176 -3.99 -1.01 14.62
CA ILE A 176 -5.32 -0.98 14.01
C ILE A 176 -6.28 -0.15 14.84
N ASP A 177 -6.30 -0.36 16.15
CA ASP A 177 -7.18 0.36 17.06
C ASP A 177 -6.79 1.84 17.12
N VAL A 178 -5.50 2.16 17.13
CA VAL A 178 -5.00 3.54 16.96
C VAL A 178 -5.52 4.11 15.63
N ALA A 179 -5.26 3.46 14.51
CA ALA A 179 -5.68 3.95 13.20
C ALA A 179 -7.21 4.07 13.05
N ASN A 180 -7.98 3.15 13.61
CA ASN A 180 -9.44 3.17 13.58
C ASN A 180 -10.04 4.21 14.55
N ASN A 181 -9.40 4.44 15.69
CA ASN A 181 -9.85 5.44 16.67
C ASN A 181 -9.54 6.87 16.19
N PHE A 182 -8.34 7.10 15.66
CA PHE A 182 -7.90 8.43 15.23
C PHE A 182 -8.31 8.79 13.80
N MET A 183 -8.45 7.80 12.91
CA MET A 183 -8.78 8.02 11.50
C MET A 183 -10.05 7.28 11.09
N LYS A 184 -11.15 7.47 11.84
CA LYS A 184 -12.45 6.92 11.46
C LYS A 184 -12.79 7.28 10.02
N ALA A 185 -13.20 6.26 9.26
CA ALA A 185 -13.69 6.46 7.90
C ALA A 185 -14.82 7.49 7.88
N PRO A 186 -14.82 8.41 6.89
CA PRO A 186 -15.97 9.28 6.67
C PRO A 186 -17.22 8.42 6.61
N ILE A 187 -18.22 8.78 7.43
CA ILE A 187 -19.52 8.09 7.45
C ILE A 187 -20.22 8.27 6.10
N ASP A 188 -19.91 9.36 5.40
CA ASP A 188 -20.43 9.67 4.07
C ASP A 188 -19.60 9.01 2.96
N PRO A 189 -20.14 8.03 2.22
CA PRO A 189 -19.47 7.35 1.12
C PRO A 189 -19.48 8.16 -0.19
N THR A 190 -19.86 9.44 -0.14
CA THR A 190 -19.94 10.27 -1.35
C THR A 190 -18.59 10.27 -2.09
N PRO A 191 -18.56 9.83 -3.35
CA PRO A 191 -17.33 9.81 -4.13
C PRO A 191 -16.73 11.23 -4.23
N LEU A 192 -15.42 11.33 -4.00
CA LEU A 192 -14.71 12.61 -4.00
C LEU A 192 -14.35 12.98 -5.44
N ASN A 193 -14.53 14.24 -5.82
CA ASN A 193 -13.88 14.79 -7.01
C ASN A 193 -12.41 15.16 -6.69
N ILE A 194 -11.64 15.59 -7.70
CA ILE A 194 -10.21 15.95 -7.53
C ILE A 194 -9.98 17.03 -6.46
N ALA A 195 -10.82 18.08 -6.45
CA ALA A 195 -10.72 19.16 -5.46
C ALA A 195 -11.05 18.67 -4.05
N ALA A 196 -12.08 17.85 -3.91
CA ALA A 196 -12.45 17.22 -2.65
C ALA A 196 -11.37 16.23 -2.17
N MET A 197 -10.66 15.58 -3.09
CA MET A 197 -9.54 14.69 -2.75
C MET A 197 -8.34 15.45 -2.18
N GLN A 198 -8.06 16.68 -2.64
CA GLN A 198 -7.02 17.52 -2.03
C GLN A 198 -7.34 17.83 -0.57
N THR A 199 -8.55 18.30 -0.30
CA THR A 199 -9.02 18.57 1.06
C THR A 199 -8.99 17.31 1.90
N PHE A 200 -9.51 16.20 1.36
CA PHE A 200 -9.52 14.91 2.04
C PHE A 200 -8.12 14.42 2.42
N ALA A 201 -7.16 14.48 1.48
CA ALA A 201 -5.78 14.09 1.76
C ALA A 201 -5.15 14.98 2.85
N GLY A 202 -5.51 16.27 2.87
CA GLY A 202 -5.14 17.19 3.95
C GLY A 202 -5.71 16.78 5.30
N ASP A 203 -7.02 16.55 5.37
CA ASP A 203 -7.72 16.18 6.61
C ASP A 203 -7.23 14.84 7.17
N VAL A 204 -7.05 13.83 6.31
CA VAL A 204 -6.58 12.52 6.75
C VAL A 204 -5.14 12.59 7.23
N SER A 205 -4.26 13.30 6.52
CA SER A 205 -2.87 13.44 6.94
C SER A 205 -2.76 14.24 8.24
N LYS A 206 -3.64 15.22 8.46
CA LYS A 206 -3.74 15.93 9.74
C LYS A 206 -4.17 15.01 10.89
N LYS A 207 -5.16 14.14 10.67
CA LYS A 207 -5.55 13.11 11.66
C LYS A 207 -4.41 12.14 11.95
N ALA A 208 -3.66 11.72 10.92
CA ALA A 208 -2.48 10.90 11.07
C ALA A 208 -1.42 11.61 11.93
N GLN A 209 -1.12 12.88 11.66
CA GLN A 209 -0.22 13.71 12.48
C GLN A 209 -0.69 13.82 13.93
N ASP A 210 -1.98 14.09 14.15
CA ASP A 210 -2.54 14.23 15.50
C ASP A 210 -2.47 12.90 16.28
N ALA A 211 -2.66 11.76 15.59
CA ALA A 211 -2.44 10.43 16.17
C ALA A 211 -0.97 10.21 16.56
N VAL A 212 -0.02 10.63 15.71
CA VAL A 212 1.41 10.57 16.04
C VAL A 212 1.72 11.41 17.28
N VAL A 213 1.16 12.61 17.38
CA VAL A 213 1.35 13.51 18.53
C VAL A 213 0.79 12.88 19.81
N ASP A 214 -0.44 12.37 19.77
CA ASP A 214 -1.07 11.74 20.93
C ASP A 214 -0.30 10.50 21.38
N TRP A 215 0.12 9.67 20.42
CA TRP A 215 0.90 8.47 20.69
C TRP A 215 2.28 8.79 21.27
N ALA A 216 3.02 9.75 20.70
CA ALA A 216 4.30 10.19 21.23
C ALA A 216 4.16 10.74 22.66
N ASN A 217 3.17 11.60 22.90
CA ASN A 217 2.92 12.14 24.22
C ASN A 217 2.59 11.04 25.23
N THR A 218 1.64 10.16 24.92
CA THR A 218 1.24 9.07 25.82
C THR A 218 2.43 8.17 26.17
N THR A 219 3.24 7.83 25.16
CA THR A 219 4.46 7.04 25.31
C THR A 219 5.47 7.74 26.24
N PHE A 220 5.81 9.00 25.98
CA PHE A 220 6.84 9.70 26.77
C PHE A 220 6.38 10.14 28.16
N TRP A 221 5.07 10.22 28.37
CA TRP A 221 4.48 10.33 29.70
C TRP A 221 4.61 9.04 30.51
N GLY A 222 4.79 7.89 29.85
CA GLY A 222 4.91 6.57 30.47
C GLY A 222 3.56 5.89 30.71
N TYR A 223 2.48 6.38 30.09
CA TYR A 223 1.17 5.74 30.19
C TYR A 223 1.03 4.60 29.19
N GLU A 224 0.03 3.75 29.41
CA GLU A 224 -0.45 2.80 28.41
C GLU A 224 -1.09 3.57 27.25
N ASP A 225 -0.65 3.30 26.03
CA ASP A 225 -1.28 3.80 24.83
C ASP A 225 -2.53 3.00 24.45
N HIS A 226 -3.15 3.35 23.32
CA HIS A 226 -4.36 2.66 22.83
C HIS A 226 -4.12 1.19 22.43
N MET A 227 -2.88 0.74 22.46
CA MET A 227 -2.45 -0.65 22.21
C MET A 227 -2.17 -1.39 23.53
N ASN A 228 -2.43 -0.76 24.69
CA ASN A 228 -2.03 -1.21 26.02
C ASN A 228 -0.51 -1.40 26.14
N HIS A 229 0.28 -0.60 25.40
CA HIS A 229 1.73 -0.60 25.49
C HIS A 229 2.23 0.64 26.20
N THR A 230 3.25 0.44 27.02
CA THR A 230 3.99 1.48 27.71
C THR A 230 5.31 1.75 27.00
N ILE A 231 6.02 2.78 27.41
CA ILE A 231 7.39 3.03 26.93
C ILE A 231 8.34 1.84 27.14
N LEU A 232 8.10 0.99 28.15
CA LEU A 232 8.93 -0.20 28.37
C LEU A 232 8.82 -1.20 27.22
N ASP A 233 7.62 -1.37 26.67
CA ASP A 233 7.37 -2.31 25.58
C ASP A 233 8.14 -1.87 24.32
N TYR A 234 8.16 -0.57 24.04
CA TYR A 234 8.90 0.00 22.92
C TYR A 234 10.42 -0.09 23.05
N LEU A 235 10.95 0.10 24.26
CA LEU A 235 12.39 0.05 24.51
C LEU A 235 12.92 -1.39 24.68
N SER A 236 12.02 -2.36 24.87
CA SER A 236 12.37 -3.75 25.15
C SER A 236 13.35 -4.35 24.14
N GLY A 237 14.30 -5.14 24.63
CA GLY A 237 15.34 -5.77 23.82
C GLY A 237 16.31 -4.78 23.14
N GLY A 238 16.23 -3.49 23.47
CA GLY A 238 17.08 -2.45 22.90
C GLY A 238 16.68 -2.04 21.49
N GLY A 239 15.41 -2.19 21.08
CA GLY A 239 14.95 -1.86 19.73
C GLY A 239 15.52 -0.55 19.20
N TRP A 240 15.41 0.52 20.00
CA TRP A 240 15.82 1.86 19.61
C TRP A 240 17.25 2.25 20.02
N VAL A 241 18.09 1.33 20.51
CA VAL A 241 19.46 1.68 20.93
C VAL A 241 20.36 1.93 19.72
N ASP A 242 20.16 1.18 18.64
CA ASP A 242 20.95 1.26 17.40
C ASP A 242 20.27 2.16 16.37
N VAL A 243 20.89 3.31 16.09
CA VAL A 243 20.38 4.33 15.16
C VAL A 243 20.42 3.89 13.70
N THR A 244 21.21 2.87 13.35
CA THR A 244 21.33 2.41 11.97
C THR A 244 20.09 1.67 11.49
N ALA A 245 19.28 1.15 12.42
CA ALA A 245 18.01 0.51 12.13
C ALA A 245 16.84 1.49 11.96
N ILE A 246 17.03 2.77 12.27
CA ILE A 246 15.95 3.77 12.33
C ILE A 246 15.85 4.54 11.02
N PRO A 247 14.69 4.55 10.34
CA PRO A 247 14.52 5.33 9.12
C PRO A 247 14.53 6.83 9.38
N SER A 248 15.06 7.57 8.42
CA SER A 248 14.99 9.04 8.42
C SER A 248 13.63 9.56 7.98
N ALA A 249 13.35 10.83 8.28
CA ALA A 249 12.16 11.55 7.80
C ALA A 249 11.94 11.41 6.28
N THR A 250 12.99 11.40 5.47
CA THR A 250 12.89 11.24 4.01
C THR A 250 12.36 9.87 3.61
N VAL A 251 12.69 8.82 4.37
CA VAL A 251 12.18 7.48 4.07
C VAL A 251 10.70 7.37 4.44
N PHE A 252 10.29 7.98 5.56
CA PHE A 252 8.87 8.11 5.91
C PHE A 252 8.10 8.93 4.88
N GLU A 253 8.67 10.04 4.39
CA GLU A 253 8.10 10.86 3.32
C GLU A 253 7.87 10.03 2.05
N ASP A 254 8.90 9.33 1.57
CA ASP A 254 8.81 8.54 0.35
C ASP A 254 7.80 7.40 0.48
N PHE A 255 7.80 6.71 1.63
CA PHE A 255 6.82 5.66 1.92
C PHE A 255 5.39 6.20 1.89
N TYR A 256 5.12 7.27 2.66
CA TYR A 256 3.79 7.86 2.76
C TYR A 256 3.31 8.37 1.40
N PHE A 257 4.16 9.09 0.67
CA PHE A 257 3.85 9.58 -0.68
C PHE A 257 3.52 8.43 -1.65
N ARG A 258 4.35 7.39 -1.72
CA ARG A 258 4.15 6.27 -2.64
C ARG A 258 2.90 5.48 -2.29
N GLN A 259 2.61 5.27 -1.01
CA GLN A 259 1.40 4.56 -0.59
C GLN A 259 0.15 5.34 -0.99
N MET A 260 0.12 6.66 -0.74
CA MET A 260 -0.98 7.53 -1.16
C MET A 260 -1.23 7.46 -2.68
N VAL A 261 -0.16 7.54 -3.47
CA VAL A 261 -0.26 7.42 -4.94
C VAL A 261 -0.79 6.04 -5.34
N ALA A 262 -0.22 4.98 -4.80
CA ALA A 262 -0.59 3.60 -5.10
C ALA A 262 -2.06 3.32 -4.80
N SER A 263 -2.54 3.72 -3.62
CA SER A 263 -3.94 3.54 -3.21
C SER A 263 -4.92 4.30 -4.12
N THR A 264 -4.58 5.54 -4.45
CA THR A 264 -5.40 6.37 -5.35
C THR A 264 -5.47 5.79 -6.75
N VAL A 265 -4.33 5.33 -7.30
CA VAL A 265 -4.29 4.67 -8.61
C VAL A 265 -5.05 3.36 -8.59
N ASN A 266 -4.83 2.50 -7.59
CA ASN A 266 -5.52 1.22 -7.45
C ASN A 266 -7.06 1.41 -7.42
N SER A 267 -7.57 2.37 -6.64
CA SER A 267 -9.01 2.66 -6.58
C SER A 267 -9.60 3.01 -7.95
N GLN A 268 -8.84 3.72 -8.80
CA GLN A 268 -9.28 4.10 -10.14
C GLN A 268 -9.11 2.99 -11.17
N TRP A 269 -7.99 2.26 -11.12
CA TRP A 269 -7.73 1.14 -12.01
C TRP A 269 -8.73 0.00 -11.80
N ARG A 270 -9.19 -0.25 -10.57
CA ARG A 270 -10.27 -1.21 -10.27
C ARG A 270 -11.63 -0.85 -10.89
N LYS A 271 -11.85 0.42 -11.22
CA LYS A 271 -13.05 0.88 -11.95
C LYS A 271 -12.88 0.82 -13.47
N SER A 272 -11.72 0.38 -13.95
CA SER A 272 -11.39 0.28 -15.36
C SER A 272 -11.25 -1.19 -15.78
N LYS A 273 -11.10 -1.45 -17.09
CA LYS A 273 -10.83 -2.79 -17.63
C LYS A 273 -9.35 -3.18 -17.45
N ILE A 274 -8.81 -2.93 -16.26
CA ILE A 274 -7.43 -3.24 -15.88
C ILE A 274 -7.46 -4.45 -14.97
N PHE A 275 -6.66 -5.46 -15.29
CA PHE A 275 -6.66 -6.74 -14.61
C PHE A 275 -5.30 -7.43 -14.79
N THR A 276 -5.09 -8.51 -14.04
CA THR A 276 -3.89 -9.34 -14.11
C THR A 276 -4.28 -10.72 -14.64
N ILE A 277 -3.46 -11.28 -15.52
CA ILE A 277 -3.56 -12.66 -15.97
C ILE A 277 -2.50 -13.45 -15.22
N PHE A 278 -2.89 -14.57 -14.64
CA PHE A 278 -1.97 -15.59 -14.14
C PHE A 278 -1.92 -16.75 -15.13
N GLN A 279 -0.72 -17.09 -15.59
CA GLN A 279 -0.48 -18.21 -16.48
C GLN A 279 0.51 -19.16 -15.84
N LYS A 280 0.12 -20.42 -15.69
CA LYS A 280 0.99 -21.51 -15.24
C LYS A 280 2.04 -21.78 -16.31
N THR A 281 3.31 -21.74 -15.90
CA THR A 281 4.46 -22.03 -16.77
C THR A 281 5.68 -22.36 -15.92
N ASP A 282 6.47 -23.32 -16.39
CA ASP A 282 7.78 -23.65 -15.82
C ASP A 282 8.90 -22.79 -16.44
N ASP A 283 8.59 -22.06 -17.50
CA ASP A 283 9.49 -21.14 -18.21
C ASP A 283 8.87 -19.74 -18.26
N PRO A 284 9.29 -18.81 -17.39
CA PRO A 284 8.81 -17.43 -17.37
C PRO A 284 9.14 -16.67 -18.66
N ASP A 285 10.27 -16.97 -19.30
CA ASP A 285 10.76 -16.29 -20.50
C ASP A 285 9.98 -16.74 -21.74
N ALA A 286 9.36 -17.93 -21.70
CA ALA A 286 8.41 -18.37 -22.71
C ALA A 286 7.07 -17.63 -22.63
N SER A 287 6.77 -16.97 -21.51
CA SER A 287 5.57 -16.14 -21.43
C SER A 287 5.74 -14.93 -22.35
N LYS A 288 4.68 -14.59 -23.11
CA LYS A 288 4.69 -13.36 -23.92
C LYS A 288 4.34 -12.14 -23.08
N CYS A 289 4.62 -12.17 -21.79
CA CYS A 289 4.24 -11.11 -20.90
C CYS A 289 5.08 -9.84 -21.13
N PRO A 290 4.50 -8.66 -20.91
CA PRO A 290 5.25 -7.41 -20.92
C PRO A 290 6.25 -7.38 -19.77
N ASP A 291 7.52 -7.08 -20.09
CA ASP A 291 8.62 -6.99 -19.13
C ASP A 291 8.32 -6.01 -17.97
N GLU A 292 7.52 -4.97 -18.23
CA GLU A 292 7.24 -3.93 -17.24
C GLU A 292 6.31 -4.39 -16.11
N THR A 293 5.57 -5.50 -16.29
CA THR A 293 4.62 -6.01 -15.29
C THR A 293 4.75 -7.49 -15.00
N ILE A 294 5.68 -8.19 -15.64
CA ILE A 294 5.89 -9.61 -15.37
C ILE A 294 6.34 -9.81 -13.93
N TYR A 295 5.66 -10.72 -13.24
CA TYR A 295 6.03 -11.22 -11.92
C TYR A 295 5.92 -12.74 -11.93
N TYR A 296 7.06 -13.43 -11.82
CA TYR A 296 7.08 -14.88 -11.66
C TYR A 296 7.02 -15.25 -10.19
N ASN A 297 6.17 -16.22 -9.86
CA ASN A 297 6.11 -16.80 -8.54
C ASN A 297 6.33 -18.31 -8.60
N VAL A 298 7.40 -18.77 -7.94
CA VAL A 298 7.79 -20.18 -7.88
C VAL A 298 6.73 -21.02 -7.15
N GLU A 299 6.13 -20.49 -6.09
CA GLU A 299 5.12 -21.21 -5.30
C GLU A 299 3.86 -21.52 -6.11
N ASP A 300 3.48 -20.58 -6.96
CA ASP A 300 2.30 -20.71 -7.82
C ASP A 300 2.63 -21.47 -9.12
N GLY A 301 3.92 -21.58 -9.46
CA GLY A 301 4.41 -22.23 -10.69
C GLY A 301 4.00 -21.48 -11.95
N GLY A 302 4.06 -20.15 -11.94
CA GLY A 302 3.61 -19.36 -13.09
C GLY A 302 3.91 -17.87 -13.01
N VAL A 303 3.52 -17.17 -14.07
CA VAL A 303 3.73 -15.74 -14.25
C VAL A 303 2.41 -14.98 -14.11
N TYR A 304 2.51 -13.79 -13.51
CA TYR A 304 1.45 -12.80 -13.41
C TYR A 304 1.80 -11.60 -14.27
N CYS A 305 0.82 -11.10 -15.04
CA CYS A 305 1.04 -10.03 -16.00
C CYS A 305 -0.16 -9.09 -16.04
N THR A 306 0.06 -7.79 -15.88
CA THR A 306 -1.01 -6.79 -15.71
C THR A 306 -1.29 -6.04 -17.02
N TYR A 307 -2.56 -5.97 -17.39
CA TYR A 307 -3.04 -5.41 -18.65
C TYR A 307 -4.20 -4.46 -18.47
N LEU A 308 -4.35 -3.55 -19.43
CA LEU A 308 -5.59 -2.87 -19.75
C LEU A 308 -6.19 -3.52 -21.01
N TYR A 309 -7.48 -3.81 -21.03
CA TYR A 309 -8.17 -4.04 -22.31
C TYR A 309 -8.55 -2.72 -22.96
N LYS A 310 -7.86 -2.35 -24.05
CA LYS A 310 -8.08 -1.10 -24.78
C LYS A 310 -9.02 -1.33 -25.96
N GLU A 311 -10.15 -0.64 -25.95
CA GLU A 311 -11.08 -0.63 -27.08
C GLU A 311 -10.58 0.32 -28.17
N THR A 312 -10.46 -0.18 -29.40
CA THR A 312 -10.04 0.59 -30.59
C THR A 312 -11.18 0.84 -31.56
N GLY A 313 -12.38 0.42 -31.22
CA GLY A 313 -13.59 0.61 -32.01
C GLY A 313 -14.70 -0.33 -31.59
N THR A 314 -15.78 -0.37 -32.36
CA THR A 314 -16.93 -1.22 -32.03
C THR A 314 -16.55 -2.70 -32.08
N LEU A 315 -16.61 -3.38 -30.93
CA LEU A 315 -16.27 -4.79 -30.79
C LEU A 315 -14.85 -5.06 -31.32
N ARG A 316 -13.90 -4.19 -30.95
CA ARG A 316 -12.48 -4.28 -31.32
C ARG A 316 -11.60 -3.78 -30.17
N GLY A 317 -10.46 -4.40 -30.01
CA GLY A 317 -9.51 -4.03 -28.97
C GLY A 317 -8.30 -4.94 -28.91
N HIS A 318 -7.48 -4.75 -27.89
CA HIS A 318 -6.31 -5.56 -27.57
C HIS A 318 -5.90 -5.34 -26.12
N LEU A 319 -5.01 -6.20 -25.62
CA LEU A 319 -4.33 -5.99 -24.35
C LEU A 319 -3.25 -4.94 -24.54
N ASP A 320 -3.29 -3.89 -23.74
CA ASP A 320 -2.38 -2.75 -23.77
C ASP A 320 -1.88 -2.44 -22.35
N ARG A 321 -0.93 -1.51 -22.27
CA ARG A 321 -0.38 -1.02 -21.01
C ARG A 321 -1.47 -0.35 -20.16
N PRO A 322 -1.52 -0.59 -18.84
CA PRO A 322 -2.37 0.18 -17.92
C PRO A 322 -2.16 1.69 -18.05
N TYR A 323 -3.23 2.47 -17.84
CA TYR A 323 -3.20 3.93 -18.02
C TYR A 323 -2.13 4.59 -17.14
N GLY A 324 -1.17 5.23 -17.79
CA GLY A 324 -0.07 5.97 -17.16
C GLY A 324 0.93 5.10 -16.38
N LEU A 325 0.98 3.78 -16.62
CA LEU A 325 1.99 2.92 -15.98
C LEU A 325 3.42 3.42 -16.24
N ASP A 326 3.71 3.91 -17.44
CA ASP A 326 4.99 4.53 -17.79
C ASP A 326 5.32 5.73 -16.89
N VAL A 327 4.33 6.57 -16.61
CA VAL A 327 4.49 7.73 -15.74
C VAL A 327 4.68 7.28 -14.28
N LEU A 328 3.95 6.25 -13.82
CA LEU A 328 4.11 5.69 -12.46
C LEU A 328 5.52 5.15 -12.20
N MET A 329 6.13 4.55 -13.21
CA MET A 329 7.48 3.97 -13.10
C MET A 329 8.58 5.04 -13.11
N ASN A 330 8.31 6.26 -13.59
CA ASN A 330 9.29 7.34 -13.59
C ASN A 330 9.67 7.77 -12.17
N ALA A 331 10.84 8.41 -12.03
CA ALA A 331 11.39 8.87 -10.75
C ALA A 331 10.45 9.78 -9.93
N SER A 332 9.50 10.46 -10.59
CA SER A 332 8.48 11.28 -9.93
C SER A 332 7.64 10.50 -8.91
N TYR A 333 7.23 9.28 -9.27
CA TYR A 333 6.37 8.42 -8.48
C TYR A 333 7.13 7.18 -7.96
N GLY A 334 7.98 6.58 -8.79
CA GLY A 334 8.87 5.48 -8.41
C GLY A 334 8.14 4.18 -8.09
N ILE A 335 6.97 3.93 -8.70
CA ILE A 335 6.16 2.73 -8.49
C ILE A 335 6.36 1.80 -9.70
N ASN A 336 7.08 0.69 -9.46
CA ASN A 336 7.37 -0.30 -10.50
C ASN A 336 6.13 -1.13 -10.86
N GLY A 337 5.89 -1.40 -12.15
CA GLY A 337 4.81 -2.28 -12.61
C GLY A 337 4.88 -3.70 -12.05
N THR A 338 6.07 -4.32 -11.96
CA THR A 338 6.26 -5.61 -11.29
C THR A 338 5.81 -5.58 -9.83
N ALA A 339 6.01 -4.47 -9.12
CA ALA A 339 5.54 -4.32 -7.74
C ALA A 339 4.00 -4.30 -7.67
N ILE A 340 3.34 -3.61 -8.60
CA ILE A 340 1.87 -3.60 -8.74
C ILE A 340 1.33 -5.01 -8.94
N THR A 341 1.94 -5.75 -9.87
CA THR A 341 1.53 -7.11 -10.21
C THR A 341 1.79 -8.08 -9.06
N LYS A 342 2.94 -7.98 -8.39
CA LYS A 342 3.28 -8.76 -7.20
C LYS A 342 2.30 -8.51 -6.05
N SER A 343 1.99 -7.25 -5.76
CA SER A 343 1.02 -6.86 -4.72
C SER A 343 -0.36 -7.44 -4.98
N THR A 344 -0.81 -7.33 -6.25
CA THR A 344 -2.07 -7.89 -6.73
C THR A 344 -2.11 -9.41 -6.60
N ALA A 345 -1.08 -10.11 -7.10
CA ALA A 345 -0.98 -11.56 -7.06
C ALA A 345 -1.08 -12.08 -5.62
N ARG A 346 -0.32 -11.45 -4.70
CA ARG A 346 -0.37 -11.78 -3.27
C ARG A 346 -1.75 -11.55 -2.67
N ALA A 347 -2.40 -10.43 -2.97
CA ALA A 347 -3.75 -10.15 -2.46
C ALA A 347 -4.77 -11.20 -2.92
N TRP A 348 -4.69 -11.60 -4.20
CA TRP A 348 -5.57 -12.62 -4.77
C TRP A 348 -5.35 -14.00 -4.15
N ARG A 349 -4.12 -14.39 -3.82
CA ARG A 349 -3.85 -15.67 -3.14
C ARG A 349 -4.44 -15.75 -1.74
N VAL A 350 -4.59 -14.62 -1.06
CA VAL A 350 -5.15 -14.55 0.29
C VAL A 350 -6.68 -14.64 0.25
N SER A 351 -7.33 -13.80 -0.57
CA SER A 351 -8.80 -13.62 -0.50
C SER A 351 -9.49 -13.54 -1.87
N GLY A 352 -8.85 -13.99 -2.95
CA GLY A 352 -9.39 -13.92 -4.30
C GLY A 352 -9.76 -12.49 -4.70
N PHE A 353 -11.02 -12.26 -5.03
CA PHE A 353 -11.54 -10.94 -5.43
C PHE A 353 -11.97 -10.06 -4.25
N ASN A 354 -11.90 -10.54 -3.01
CA ASN A 354 -12.46 -9.89 -1.82
C ASN A 354 -11.42 -9.60 -0.73
N PHE A 355 -10.23 -9.13 -1.14
CA PHE A 355 -9.19 -8.74 -0.18
C PHE A 355 -9.61 -7.52 0.65
N THR A 356 -9.53 -7.66 1.97
CA THR A 356 -9.99 -6.68 2.97
C THR A 356 -8.83 -6.08 3.77
N THR A 357 -9.14 -5.12 4.65
CA THR A 357 -8.17 -4.59 5.63
C THR A 357 -7.71 -5.65 6.61
N ASP A 358 -8.62 -6.53 7.04
CA ASP A 358 -8.31 -7.58 8.01
C ASP A 358 -7.32 -8.59 7.41
N ASP A 359 -7.44 -8.87 6.11
CA ASP A 359 -6.48 -9.69 5.37
C ASP A 359 -5.09 -9.03 5.33
N ALA A 360 -5.01 -7.73 5.04
CA ALA A 360 -3.76 -6.99 5.06
C ALA A 360 -3.06 -7.06 6.43
N TRP A 361 -3.85 -7.01 7.50
CA TRP A 361 -3.36 -7.14 8.88
C TRP A 361 -2.90 -8.54 9.22
N GLN A 362 -3.67 -9.55 8.83
CA GLN A 362 -3.26 -10.93 9.03
C GLN A 362 -1.95 -11.21 8.30
N GLN A 363 -1.80 -10.73 7.06
CA GLN A 363 -0.56 -10.86 6.30
C GLN A 363 0.64 -10.14 6.96
N LEU A 364 0.42 -8.97 7.56
CA LEU A 364 1.46 -8.32 8.35
C LEU A 364 1.83 -9.16 9.56
N SER A 365 0.85 -9.63 10.33
CA SER A 365 1.07 -10.45 11.52
C SER A 365 1.84 -11.73 11.17
N ASP A 366 1.47 -12.41 10.09
CA ASP A 366 2.11 -13.63 9.61
C ASP A 366 3.54 -13.35 9.14
N SER A 367 3.73 -12.23 8.42
CA SER A 367 5.05 -11.80 7.96
C SER A 367 5.99 -11.52 9.13
N LEU A 368 5.53 -10.77 10.14
CA LEU A 368 6.32 -10.50 11.34
C LEU A 368 6.66 -11.78 12.10
N ALA A 369 5.77 -12.77 12.11
CA ALA A 369 6.02 -14.06 12.77
C ALA A 369 6.93 -15.02 11.98
N SER A 370 7.32 -14.67 10.75
CA SER A 370 8.11 -15.55 9.86
C SER A 370 9.62 -15.45 10.08
N ASP A 371 10.36 -16.45 9.58
CA ASP A 371 11.83 -16.51 9.63
C ASP A 371 12.52 -15.45 8.76
N SER A 372 11.78 -14.77 7.87
CA SER A 372 12.27 -13.69 7.01
C SER A 372 11.27 -12.56 7.01
N PRO A 373 11.13 -11.87 8.15
CA PRO A 373 10.03 -10.95 8.34
C PRO A 373 10.17 -9.75 7.41
N THR A 374 9.13 -9.52 6.64
CA THR A 374 9.00 -8.38 5.73
C THR A 374 7.91 -7.43 6.23
N SER A 375 7.86 -6.23 5.68
CA SER A 375 6.88 -5.24 6.09
C SER A 375 6.44 -4.38 4.91
N PRO A 376 5.28 -3.69 5.01
CA PRO A 376 4.83 -2.79 3.96
C PRO A 376 5.82 -1.66 3.72
N PHE A 377 6.61 -1.30 4.72
CA PHE A 377 7.66 -0.32 4.58
C PHE A 377 8.80 -0.81 3.68
N LEU A 378 9.26 -2.06 3.89
CA LEU A 378 10.34 -2.65 3.09
C LEU A 378 9.89 -2.95 1.66
N GLU A 379 8.65 -3.41 1.49
CA GLU A 379 8.13 -3.77 0.17
C GLU A 379 7.50 -2.59 -0.57
N GLY A 380 7.12 -1.54 0.14
CA GLY A 380 6.43 -0.38 -0.40
C GLY A 380 5.19 -0.80 -1.22
N PRO A 381 5.04 -0.31 -2.46
CA PRO A 381 3.92 -0.68 -3.32
C PRO A 381 3.79 -2.16 -3.66
N ALA A 382 4.83 -2.98 -3.44
CA ALA A 382 4.78 -4.43 -3.65
C ALA A 382 4.10 -5.20 -2.51
N TRP A 383 3.83 -4.52 -1.38
CA TRP A 383 3.18 -5.14 -0.22
C TRP A 383 1.82 -5.72 -0.56
N THR A 384 1.50 -6.88 0.03
CA THR A 384 0.24 -7.60 -0.18
C THR A 384 -0.96 -6.68 0.03
N GLY A 385 -1.76 -6.51 -1.02
CA GLY A 385 -3.00 -5.73 -0.97
C GLY A 385 -2.88 -4.28 -1.41
N THR A 386 -1.69 -3.67 -1.44
CA THR A 386 -1.55 -2.27 -1.89
C THR A 386 -2.24 -2.04 -3.25
N PHE A 387 -2.06 -2.98 -4.16
CA PHE A 387 -2.88 -3.18 -5.34
C PHE A 387 -3.75 -4.44 -5.21
N THR A 388 -5.01 -4.34 -5.65
CA THR A 388 -5.99 -5.42 -5.61
C THR A 388 -6.73 -5.52 -6.94
N LEU A 389 -5.95 -5.51 -8.03
CA LEU A 389 -6.52 -5.66 -9.37
C LEU A 389 -7.09 -7.09 -9.53
N PRO A 390 -8.17 -7.29 -10.28
CA PRO A 390 -8.73 -8.62 -10.49
C PRO A 390 -7.73 -9.53 -11.20
N VAL A 391 -7.59 -10.77 -10.73
CA VAL A 391 -6.73 -11.79 -11.36
C VAL A 391 -7.60 -12.83 -12.07
N CYS A 392 -7.27 -13.14 -13.31
CA CYS A 392 -7.78 -14.31 -14.00
C CYS A 392 -6.69 -15.37 -14.06
N ASP A 393 -6.88 -16.49 -13.36
CA ASP A 393 -6.07 -17.70 -13.54
C ASP A 393 -6.49 -18.41 -14.83
N VAL A 394 -5.63 -18.40 -15.83
CA VAL A 394 -5.91 -19.02 -17.13
C VAL A 394 -5.31 -20.43 -17.25
N GLY A 395 -4.72 -20.96 -16.17
CA GLY A 395 -4.00 -22.21 -16.17
C GLY A 395 -2.89 -22.22 -17.22
N THR A 396 -2.95 -23.17 -18.16
CA THR A 396 -1.94 -23.31 -19.23
C THR A 396 -2.30 -22.60 -20.53
N GLU A 397 -3.43 -21.88 -20.56
CA GLU A 397 -3.90 -21.18 -21.76
C GLU A 397 -2.98 -20.01 -22.13
N ASN A 398 -2.75 -19.85 -23.43
CA ASN A 398 -1.87 -18.80 -23.96
C ASN A 398 -2.66 -17.52 -24.28
N TRP A 399 -3.06 -16.80 -23.23
CA TRP A 399 -3.73 -15.50 -23.31
C TRP A 399 -2.88 -14.31 -22.84
N THR A 400 -1.62 -14.55 -22.49
CA THR A 400 -0.63 -13.47 -22.28
C THR A 400 -0.07 -13.01 -23.62
N THR A 401 0.26 -11.72 -23.75
CA THR A 401 0.87 -11.15 -24.95
C THR A 401 1.53 -9.81 -24.66
N ALA A 402 2.43 -9.36 -25.55
CA ALA A 402 3.04 -8.05 -25.44
C ALA A 402 1.98 -6.93 -25.59
N TYR A 403 2.22 -5.78 -24.96
CA TYR A 403 1.32 -4.65 -25.08
C TYR A 403 1.12 -4.23 -26.54
N GLY A 404 -0.14 -4.00 -26.93
CA GLY A 404 -0.50 -3.56 -28.27
C GLY A 404 -0.56 -4.68 -29.31
N ASP A 405 -0.34 -5.94 -28.95
CA ASP A 405 -0.41 -7.05 -29.90
C ASP A 405 -1.82 -7.25 -30.45
N THR A 406 -1.94 -7.12 -31.77
CA THR A 406 -3.18 -7.30 -32.54
C THR A 406 -3.14 -8.52 -33.46
N SER A 407 -2.09 -9.34 -33.38
CA SER A 407 -1.91 -10.55 -34.20
C SER A 407 -3.02 -11.59 -34.02
N SER A 408 -3.67 -11.60 -32.85
CA SER A 408 -4.79 -12.50 -32.51
C SER A 408 -6.14 -12.07 -33.11
N GLY A 409 -6.11 -11.17 -34.10
CA GLY A 409 -7.28 -10.69 -34.82
C GLY A 409 -7.94 -9.49 -34.15
N ARG A 410 -9.17 -9.17 -34.60
CA ARG A 410 -9.86 -7.92 -34.29
C ARG A 410 -10.10 -7.63 -32.79
N PHE A 411 -10.03 -8.65 -31.95
CA PHE A 411 -10.34 -8.56 -30.52
C PHE A 411 -9.07 -8.57 -29.64
N GLY A 412 -7.90 -8.84 -30.21
CA GLY A 412 -6.70 -9.19 -29.45
C GLY A 412 -6.91 -10.45 -28.60
N LYS A 413 -5.99 -10.74 -27.69
CA LYS A 413 -6.16 -11.81 -26.68
C LYS A 413 -7.15 -11.38 -25.60
N MET A 414 -7.92 -12.32 -25.07
CA MET A 414 -8.85 -12.09 -23.97
C MET A 414 -8.88 -13.30 -23.04
N PRO A 415 -8.81 -13.12 -21.71
CA PRO A 415 -8.98 -14.23 -20.77
C PRO A 415 -10.44 -14.71 -20.78
N CYS A 416 -10.68 -15.89 -21.36
CA CYS A 416 -12.02 -16.38 -21.63
C CYS A 416 -12.51 -17.47 -20.69
N CYS A 417 -11.59 -18.01 -19.88
CA CYS A 417 -11.83 -19.00 -18.86
C CYS A 417 -10.94 -18.64 -17.68
N CYS A 418 -11.52 -18.34 -16.52
CA CYS A 418 -10.79 -18.01 -15.30
C CYS A 418 -11.05 -19.04 -14.21
N GLY A 419 -9.97 -19.50 -13.57
CA GLY A 419 -9.97 -20.49 -12.52
C GLY A 419 -10.24 -21.91 -13.03
N PRO A 420 -10.20 -22.91 -12.13
CA PRO A 420 -10.49 -24.30 -12.46
C PRO A 420 -11.88 -24.45 -13.11
N ASP A 421 -11.92 -25.11 -14.27
CA ASP A 421 -13.14 -25.31 -15.07
C ASP A 421 -13.89 -24.01 -15.41
N CYS A 422 -13.18 -22.88 -15.51
CA CYS A 422 -13.74 -21.56 -15.78
C CYS A 422 -14.74 -21.03 -14.72
N LYS A 423 -14.79 -21.63 -13.51
CA LYS A 423 -15.78 -21.31 -12.47
C LYS A 423 -15.69 -19.88 -11.94
N ASP A 424 -14.51 -19.27 -12.02
CA ASP A 424 -14.28 -17.92 -11.51
C ASP A 424 -14.56 -16.83 -12.56
N THR A 425 -14.90 -17.22 -13.80
CA THR A 425 -15.04 -16.28 -14.92
C THR A 425 -16.08 -15.19 -14.66
N ALA A 426 -17.28 -15.53 -14.19
CA ALA A 426 -18.31 -14.54 -13.88
C ALA A 426 -17.87 -13.55 -12.78
N ALA A 427 -17.20 -14.05 -11.74
CA ALA A 427 -16.68 -13.24 -10.65
C ALA A 427 -15.55 -12.31 -11.12
N PHE A 428 -14.62 -12.83 -11.93
CA PHE A 428 -13.57 -12.06 -12.58
C PHE A 428 -14.15 -10.95 -13.47
N VAL A 429 -15.10 -11.28 -14.35
CA VAL A 429 -15.75 -10.31 -15.25
C VAL A 429 -16.40 -9.17 -14.48
N LYS A 430 -17.05 -9.49 -13.36
CA LYS A 430 -17.61 -8.50 -12.44
C LYS A 430 -16.52 -7.64 -11.81
N ALA A 431 -15.48 -8.26 -11.27
CA ALA A 431 -14.39 -7.56 -10.59
C ALA A 431 -13.58 -6.67 -11.55
N ALA A 432 -13.35 -7.11 -12.79
CA ALA A 432 -12.62 -6.39 -13.85
C ALA A 432 -13.46 -5.34 -14.60
N ASN A 433 -14.65 -5.02 -14.07
CA ASN A 433 -15.59 -4.07 -14.65
C ASN A 433 -15.89 -4.34 -16.14
N MET A 434 -16.03 -5.63 -16.49
CA MET A 434 -16.36 -6.10 -17.84
C MET A 434 -17.82 -6.55 -17.98
N GLN A 435 -18.66 -6.33 -16.97
CA GLN A 435 -20.08 -6.67 -17.06
C GLN A 435 -20.77 -5.92 -18.20
N GLY A 436 -21.51 -6.66 -19.03
CA GLY A 436 -22.17 -6.11 -20.20
C GLY A 436 -21.24 -5.80 -21.37
N PHE A 437 -19.93 -6.07 -21.24
CA PHE A 437 -18.94 -5.78 -22.26
C PHE A 437 -19.04 -6.76 -23.44
N GLN A 438 -19.80 -6.40 -24.47
CA GLN A 438 -20.13 -7.29 -25.59
C GLN A 438 -18.89 -7.75 -26.38
N THR A 439 -17.79 -6.99 -26.36
CA THR A 439 -16.52 -7.38 -27.00
C THR A 439 -15.94 -8.64 -26.38
N LEU A 440 -16.04 -8.80 -25.04
CA LEU A 440 -15.57 -9.99 -24.31
C LEU A 440 -16.27 -11.26 -24.82
N LEU A 441 -17.60 -11.29 -24.83
CA LEU A 441 -18.36 -12.47 -25.28
C LEU A 441 -18.00 -12.87 -26.72
N ARG A 442 -17.79 -11.88 -27.59
CA ARG A 442 -17.40 -12.12 -28.99
C ARG A 442 -15.97 -12.62 -29.13
N ALA A 443 -15.05 -12.04 -28.37
CA ALA A 443 -13.67 -12.49 -28.32
C ALA A 443 -13.63 -13.95 -27.87
N CYS A 444 -14.34 -14.27 -26.78
CA CYS A 444 -14.32 -15.60 -26.20
C CYS A 444 -15.01 -16.66 -27.04
N LYS A 445 -16.15 -16.34 -27.67
CA LYS A 445 -16.75 -17.24 -28.65
C LYS A 445 -15.85 -17.54 -29.85
N ALA A 446 -14.91 -16.63 -30.17
CA ALA A 446 -13.96 -16.83 -31.26
C ALA A 446 -12.64 -17.50 -30.82
N GLN A 447 -12.27 -17.37 -29.55
CA GLN A 447 -10.95 -17.78 -29.04
C GLN A 447 -10.99 -19.02 -28.14
N TYR A 448 -12.15 -19.39 -27.59
CA TYR A 448 -12.29 -20.47 -26.64
C TYR A 448 -13.36 -21.47 -27.11
N ALA A 449 -12.95 -22.73 -27.29
CA ALA A 449 -13.82 -23.76 -27.87
C ALA A 449 -15.03 -24.07 -26.98
N ASP A 450 -14.84 -24.10 -25.66
CA ASP A 450 -15.87 -24.44 -24.67
C ASP A 450 -16.61 -23.20 -24.16
N TYR A 451 -16.67 -22.12 -24.96
CA TYR A 451 -17.34 -20.86 -24.60
C TYR A 451 -18.77 -21.06 -24.09
N GLU A 452 -19.54 -21.97 -24.70
CA GLU A 452 -20.97 -22.15 -24.37
C GLU A 452 -21.19 -22.76 -22.97
N SER A 453 -20.16 -23.37 -22.36
CA SER A 453 -20.23 -23.89 -20.98
C SER A 453 -19.75 -22.89 -19.92
N VAL A 454 -19.25 -21.71 -20.31
CA VAL A 454 -18.70 -20.72 -19.38
C VAL A 454 -19.76 -19.70 -18.99
N ASP A 455 -19.96 -19.52 -17.69
CA ASP A 455 -20.75 -18.41 -17.18
C ASP A 455 -19.91 -17.13 -17.11
N TYR A 456 -20.26 -16.14 -17.93
CA TYR A 456 -19.66 -14.80 -17.93
C TYR A 456 -20.41 -13.82 -17.00
N GLY A 457 -21.52 -14.23 -16.39
CA GLY A 457 -22.35 -13.39 -15.52
C GLY A 457 -23.18 -12.34 -16.26
N PHE A 458 -23.22 -12.38 -17.59
CA PHE A 458 -24.11 -11.56 -18.41
C PHE A 458 -24.31 -12.15 -19.82
N GLU A 459 -25.45 -11.82 -20.43
CA GLU A 459 -25.82 -12.33 -21.75
C GLU A 459 -25.58 -11.31 -22.89
N TRP A 460 -25.65 -11.83 -24.12
CA TRP A 460 -25.56 -11.03 -25.32
C TRP A 460 -26.74 -10.06 -25.47
N LYS A 461 -26.46 -8.76 -25.59
CA LYS A 461 -27.48 -7.74 -25.85
C LYS A 461 -27.80 -7.67 -27.34
N THR A 462 -29.05 -7.94 -27.72
CA THR A 462 -29.53 -7.88 -29.12
C THR A 462 -30.08 -6.50 -29.51
N SER A 463 -29.41 -5.41 -29.13
CA SER A 463 -29.90 -4.06 -29.48
C SER A 463 -29.69 -3.72 -30.96
N ILE A 464 -30.63 -2.97 -31.55
CA ILE A 464 -30.54 -2.50 -32.94
C ILE A 464 -29.26 -1.67 -33.19
N PRO A 465 -28.83 -0.75 -32.31
CA PRO A 465 -27.58 -0.01 -32.49
C PRO A 465 -26.35 -0.92 -32.56
N LEU A 466 -26.29 -1.98 -31.74
CA LEU A 466 -25.20 -2.94 -31.77
C LEU A 466 -25.23 -3.77 -33.06
N LYS A 467 -26.42 -4.22 -33.50
CA LYS A 467 -26.60 -4.90 -34.79
C LYS A 467 -26.17 -4.00 -35.96
N TRP A 468 -26.55 -2.73 -35.94
CA TRP A 468 -26.16 -1.73 -36.92
C TRP A 468 -24.64 -1.57 -37.00
N ALA A 469 -23.98 -1.38 -35.84
CA ALA A 469 -22.54 -1.24 -35.76
C ALA A 469 -21.80 -2.50 -36.25
N MET A 470 -22.39 -3.69 -36.11
CA MET A 470 -21.87 -4.95 -36.63
C MET A 470 -22.11 -5.19 -38.13
N TRP A 471 -23.08 -4.51 -38.75
CA TRP A 471 -23.38 -4.71 -40.17
C TRP A 471 -22.32 -4.09 -41.06
N GLY A 472 -21.89 -4.84 -42.08
CA GLY A 472 -21.13 -4.25 -43.19
C GLY A 472 -21.97 -3.25 -43.98
N ILE A 473 -21.31 -2.39 -44.76
CA ILE A 473 -21.94 -1.35 -45.59
C ILE A 473 -23.17 -1.88 -46.37
N PRO A 474 -23.14 -3.06 -47.01
CA PRO A 474 -24.29 -3.56 -47.77
C PRO A 474 -25.54 -3.85 -46.91
N LYS A 475 -25.35 -4.40 -45.70
CA LYS A 475 -26.46 -4.71 -44.78
C LYS A 475 -27.04 -3.44 -44.14
N ARG A 476 -26.19 -2.44 -43.88
CA ARG A 476 -26.65 -1.11 -43.43
C ARG A 476 -27.48 -0.43 -44.51
N ILE A 477 -26.97 -0.35 -45.75
CA ILE A 477 -27.69 0.23 -46.89
C ILE A 477 -29.02 -0.51 -47.13
N GLY A 478 -29.00 -1.84 -47.15
CA GLY A 478 -30.20 -2.65 -47.34
C GLY A 478 -31.27 -2.39 -46.27
N PHE A 479 -30.87 -2.26 -45.00
CA PHE A 479 -31.82 -1.95 -43.93
C PHE A 479 -32.36 -0.51 -44.02
N VAL A 480 -31.53 0.49 -44.35
CA VAL A 480 -31.99 1.88 -44.60
C VAL A 480 -33.02 1.89 -45.71
N LEU A 481 -32.71 1.24 -46.84
CA LEU A 481 -33.61 1.18 -48.00
C LEU A 481 -34.91 0.45 -47.67
N SER A 482 -34.86 -0.66 -46.92
CA SER A 482 -36.06 -1.39 -46.52
C SER A 482 -36.93 -0.59 -45.54
N THR A 483 -36.33 0.12 -44.59
CA THR A 483 -37.09 0.98 -43.65
C THR A 483 -37.69 2.19 -44.35
N ALA A 484 -36.96 2.83 -45.28
CA ALA A 484 -37.48 3.93 -46.10
C ALA A 484 -38.66 3.47 -46.98
N ALA A 485 -38.56 2.30 -47.61
CA ALA A 485 -39.63 1.75 -48.46
C ALA A 485 -40.86 1.29 -47.67
N SER A 486 -40.68 0.80 -46.43
CA SER A 486 -41.77 0.22 -45.64
C SER A 486 -42.55 1.24 -44.79
N PHE A 487 -41.88 2.31 -44.33
CA PHE A 487 -42.49 3.24 -43.37
C PHE A 487 -42.70 4.67 -43.90
N GLY A 488 -42.26 4.99 -45.12
CA GLY A 488 -42.44 6.33 -45.72
C GLY A 488 -41.76 7.48 -44.96
N LEU A 489 -41.05 7.17 -43.87
CA LEU A 489 -40.35 8.09 -43.00
C LEU A 489 -38.85 7.91 -43.22
N ALA A 490 -38.19 8.99 -43.65
CA ALA A 490 -36.73 9.08 -43.57
C ALA A 490 -36.35 8.91 -42.08
N VAL A 491 -35.80 7.76 -41.71
CA VAL A 491 -35.22 7.57 -40.38
C VAL A 491 -34.17 8.67 -40.21
N PRO A 492 -34.31 9.56 -39.22
CA PRO A 492 -33.53 10.77 -39.17
C PRO A 492 -32.05 10.43 -39.02
N VAL A 493 -31.24 11.26 -39.68
CA VAL A 493 -29.78 11.47 -39.73
C VAL A 493 -28.97 11.13 -38.45
N TRP A 494 -29.61 10.81 -37.33
CA TRP A 494 -29.01 10.44 -36.05
C TRP A 494 -28.10 9.20 -36.06
N LEU A 495 -28.28 8.25 -36.99
CA LEU A 495 -27.41 7.06 -37.12
C LEU A 495 -26.19 7.29 -38.04
N TYR A 496 -26.05 8.49 -38.62
CA TYR A 496 -24.98 8.87 -39.56
C TYR A 496 -23.95 9.84 -38.95
N LYS A 497 -23.98 10.08 -37.64
CA LYS A 497 -22.86 10.77 -36.97
C LYS A 497 -21.67 9.80 -36.93
N GLY A 498 -20.72 9.99 -37.84
CA GLY A 498 -19.45 9.27 -37.84
C GLY A 498 -18.70 9.51 -36.52
N PRO A 499 -17.77 8.61 -36.13
CA PRO A 499 -16.86 8.92 -35.05
C PRO A 499 -16.08 10.18 -35.44
N ASP A 500 -16.15 11.21 -34.61
CA ASP A 500 -15.33 12.41 -34.76
C ASP A 500 -13.85 11.97 -34.81
N SER A 501 -13.15 12.46 -35.83
CA SER A 501 -11.71 12.28 -36.07
C SER A 501 -10.85 12.96 -35.02
#